data_AF-A0A959K3M1-F1
#
_entry.id   AF-A0A959K3M1-F1
#
_cell.length_a   1.000
_cell.length_b   1.000
_cell.length_c   1.000
_cell.angle_alpha   90.00
_cell.angle_beta   90.00
_cell.angle_gamma   90.00
#
_symmetry.space_group_name_H-M   'P 1'
#
loop_
_entity.id
_entity.type
_entity.pdbx_description
1 polymer ?
#
loop_
_entity_poly.entity_id
_entity_poly.type
_entity_poly.pdbx_seq_one_letter_code
_entity_poly.pdbx_strand_id
1 'polypeptide(L)'
;PEESCLDLLQQHQISVLTRGTIAKGLLLDKPATAYLGYSREEVERLQRGLQATGNPTAAALQYVFRHPAVASAVVGMRNEQQLEDVLAGFSYRIEKSVLKKLGNVLLPGRYEVHR
;
A
#
# COMPACT_ATOMS: atom_id res chain seq x y z
N PRO A 1 -15.01 5.58 0.49
CA PRO A 1 -13.57 5.48 0.81
C PRO A 1 -12.79 6.24 -0.26
N GLU A 2 -11.53 6.62 -0.06
CA GLU A 2 -10.73 7.18 -1.15
C GLU A 2 -10.67 6.21 -2.34
N GLU A 3 -10.50 4.92 -2.06
CA GLU A 3 -10.45 3.85 -3.08
C GLU A 3 -11.74 3.69 -3.90
N SER A 4 -12.88 4.29 -3.52
CA SER A 4 -14.15 4.10 -4.27
C SER A 4 -14.15 4.73 -5.66
N CYS A 5 -13.19 5.60 -5.97
CA CYS A 5 -13.01 6.13 -7.33
C CYS A 5 -12.43 5.08 -8.30
N LEU A 6 -11.76 4.03 -7.80
CA LEU A 6 -11.04 3.09 -8.64
C LEU A 6 -11.98 2.27 -9.54
N ASP A 7 -13.17 1.89 -9.05
CA ASP A 7 -14.18 1.19 -9.85
C ASP A 7 -14.67 2.07 -11.02
N LEU A 8 -14.90 3.37 -10.77
CA LEU A 8 -15.31 4.32 -11.80
C LEU A 8 -14.21 4.48 -12.86
N LEU A 9 -12.95 4.64 -12.43
CA LEU A 9 -11.82 4.74 -13.35
C LEU A 9 -11.66 3.47 -14.19
N GLN A 10 -11.82 2.30 -13.58
CA GLN A 10 -11.79 1.02 -14.29
C GLN A 10 -12.90 0.93 -15.36
N GLN A 11 -14.14 1.32 -15.03
CA GLN A 11 -15.26 1.31 -15.97
C GLN A 11 -15.00 2.18 -17.20
N HIS A 12 -14.29 3.28 -17.02
CA HIS A 12 -13.89 4.19 -18.10
C HIS A 12 -12.53 3.86 -18.72
N GLN A 13 -11.93 2.71 -18.39
CA GLN A 13 -10.62 2.27 -18.91
C GLN A 13 -9.48 3.27 -18.62
N ILE A 14 -9.60 3.99 -17.50
CA ILE A 14 -8.58 4.93 -17.03
C ILE A 14 -7.66 4.19 -16.06
N SER A 15 -6.38 4.10 -16.44
CA SER A 15 -5.35 3.52 -15.58
C SER A 15 -4.92 4.48 -14.46
N VAL A 16 -4.65 3.91 -13.30
CA VAL A 16 -4.15 4.59 -12.10
C VAL A 16 -2.68 4.26 -11.92
N LEU A 17 -1.88 5.30 -11.71
CA LEU A 17 -0.51 5.17 -11.24
C LEU A 17 -0.49 5.55 -9.76
N THR A 18 -0.13 4.60 -8.88
CA THR A 18 -0.01 4.92 -7.46
C THR A 18 1.34 5.57 -7.18
N ARG A 19 1.35 6.58 -6.31
CA ARG A 19 2.56 7.16 -5.73
C ARG A 19 2.57 6.93 -4.23
N GLY A 20 3.77 6.86 -3.65
CA GLY A 20 3.88 6.73 -2.19
C GLY A 20 3.32 5.42 -1.66
N THR A 21 3.37 4.35 -2.46
CA THR A 21 2.92 2.98 -2.12
C THR A 21 3.47 2.48 -0.78
N ILE A 22 4.64 2.96 -0.38
CA ILE A 22 5.35 2.58 0.84
C ILE A 22 5.28 3.68 1.92
N ALA A 23 4.47 4.73 1.71
CA ALA A 23 4.27 5.87 2.61
C ALA A 23 5.59 6.48 3.14
N LYS A 24 6.51 6.82 2.24
CA LYS A 24 7.85 7.36 2.57
C LYS A 24 8.73 6.41 3.41
N GLY A 25 8.52 5.09 3.32
CA GLY A 25 9.21 4.07 4.11
C GLY A 25 8.52 3.72 5.42
N LEU A 26 7.41 4.41 5.74
CA LEU A 26 6.64 4.16 6.96
C LEU A 26 6.07 2.74 7.02
N LEU A 27 5.82 2.09 5.88
CA LEU A 27 5.28 0.73 5.87
C LEU A 27 6.35 -0.38 5.98
N LEU A 28 7.64 -0.03 6.01
CA LEU A 28 8.73 -1.02 6.04
C LEU A 28 9.47 -0.97 7.38
N ASP A 29 10.42 -0.04 7.48
CA ASP A 29 11.50 -0.02 8.47
C ASP A 29 11.47 1.24 9.35
N LYS A 30 10.77 2.29 8.91
CA LYS A 30 10.71 3.52 9.69
C LYS A 30 9.83 3.37 10.93
N PRO A 31 10.20 4.04 12.05
CA PRO A 31 9.36 4.07 13.24
C PRO A 31 7.96 4.58 12.91
N ALA A 32 6.95 3.95 13.49
CA ALA A 32 5.57 4.39 13.34
C ALA A 32 5.40 5.83 13.85
N THR A 33 4.69 6.62 13.07
CA THR A 33 4.32 8.00 13.36
C THR A 33 2.91 8.23 12.84
N ALA A 34 2.19 9.19 13.42
CA ALA A 34 0.84 9.53 12.94
C ALA A 34 0.87 9.97 11.48
N TYR A 35 -0.10 9.54 10.67
CA TYR A 35 -0.08 9.73 9.23
C TYR A 35 -1.50 9.86 8.65
N LEU A 36 -1.78 10.95 7.92
CA LEU A 36 -3.05 11.20 7.20
C LEU A 36 -4.33 10.89 8.01
N GLY A 37 -4.33 11.23 9.31
CA GLY A 37 -5.47 11.01 10.20
C GLY A 37 -5.41 9.73 11.02
N TYR A 38 -4.47 8.82 10.76
CA TYR A 38 -4.22 7.65 11.61
C TYR A 38 -3.28 7.99 12.77
N SER A 39 -3.59 7.46 13.94
CA SER A 39 -2.73 7.57 15.13
C SER A 39 -1.44 6.77 14.95
N ARG A 40 -0.45 7.02 15.82
CA ARG A 40 0.78 6.23 15.84
C ARG A 40 0.48 4.75 16.08
N GLU A 41 -0.39 4.44 17.04
CA GLU A 41 -0.76 3.08 17.45
C GLU A 41 -1.46 2.32 16.31
N GLU A 42 -2.26 3.02 15.51
CA GLU A 42 -2.88 2.48 14.31
C GLU A 42 -1.83 2.13 13.24
N VAL A 43 -0.89 3.03 13.00
CA VAL A 43 0.23 2.76 12.09
C VAL A 43 1.08 1.59 12.59
N GLU A 44 1.38 1.50 13.89
CA GLU A 44 2.08 0.35 14.49
C GLU A 44 1.30 -0.96 14.29
N ARG A 45 -0.04 -0.93 14.37
CA ARG A 45 -0.88 -2.11 14.09
C ARG A 45 -0.77 -2.56 12.64
N LEU A 46 -0.77 -1.62 11.70
CA LEU A 46 -0.60 -1.92 10.27
C LEU A 46 0.82 -2.46 9.99
N GLN A 47 1.85 -1.83 10.53
CA GLN A 47 3.24 -2.29 10.40
C GLN A 47 3.38 -3.74 10.89
N ARG A 48 2.83 -4.08 12.07
CA ARG A 48 2.85 -5.47 12.56
C ARG A 48 2.15 -6.44 11.60
N GLY A 49 1.03 -6.03 11.01
CA GLY A 49 0.32 -6.83 10.01
C GLY A 49 1.19 -7.09 8.76
N LEU A 50 1.90 -6.07 8.27
CA LEU A 50 2.80 -6.19 7.12
C LEU A 50 4.02 -7.06 7.46
N GLN A 51 4.62 -6.89 8.63
CA GLN A 51 5.76 -7.71 9.09
C GLN A 51 5.39 -9.19 9.21
N ALA A 52 4.16 -9.50 9.66
CA ALA A 52 3.66 -10.87 9.73
C ALA A 52 3.53 -11.56 8.36
N THR A 53 3.63 -10.83 7.25
CA THR A 53 3.65 -11.40 5.90
C THR A 53 5.01 -11.96 5.48
N GLY A 54 6.06 -11.71 6.27
CA GLY A 54 7.44 -12.11 5.94
C GLY A 54 8.13 -11.20 4.91
N ASN A 55 7.36 -10.47 4.09
CA ASN A 55 7.90 -9.45 3.18
C ASN A 55 6.96 -8.23 3.08
N PRO A 56 7.16 -7.22 3.95
CA PRO A 56 6.36 -5.99 3.96
C PRO A 56 6.36 -5.24 2.63
N THR A 57 7.50 -5.23 1.92
CA THR A 57 7.64 -4.57 0.61
C THR A 57 6.72 -5.23 -0.41
N ALA A 58 6.77 -6.57 -0.50
CA ALA A 58 5.89 -7.34 -1.36
C ALA A 58 4.41 -7.15 -1.00
N ALA A 59 4.08 -7.15 0.29
CA ALA A 59 2.71 -6.93 0.75
C ALA A 59 2.18 -5.55 0.38
N ALA A 60 2.96 -4.48 0.57
CA ALA A 60 2.57 -3.12 0.19
C ALA A 60 2.38 -2.97 -1.33
N LEU A 61 3.29 -3.53 -2.13
CA LEU A 61 3.20 -3.52 -3.60
C LEU A 61 1.99 -4.31 -4.10
N GLN A 62 1.83 -5.55 -3.65
CA GLN A 62 0.72 -6.40 -4.09
C GLN A 62 -0.63 -5.90 -3.59
N TYR A 63 -0.67 -5.20 -2.46
CA TYR A 63 -1.90 -4.57 -1.97
C TYR A 63 -2.44 -3.57 -2.98
N VAL A 64 -1.61 -2.66 -3.50
CA VAL A 64 -2.07 -1.66 -4.48
C VAL A 64 -2.46 -2.29 -5.82
N PHE A 65 -1.75 -3.32 -6.28
CA PHE A 65 -2.07 -4.05 -7.51
C PHE A 65 -3.31 -4.96 -7.40
N ARG A 66 -3.94 -5.06 -6.22
CA ARG A 66 -5.18 -5.84 -6.05
C ARG A 66 -6.33 -5.28 -6.89
N HIS A 67 -6.35 -3.97 -7.12
CA HIS A 67 -7.39 -3.33 -7.91
C HIS A 67 -6.98 -3.24 -9.39
N PRO A 68 -7.81 -3.70 -10.34
CA PRO A 68 -7.43 -3.75 -11.77
C PRO A 68 -7.14 -2.38 -12.40
N ALA A 69 -7.72 -1.30 -11.86
CA ALA A 69 -7.42 0.06 -12.31
C ALA A 69 -5.94 0.45 -12.08
N VAL A 70 -5.25 -0.16 -11.11
CA VAL A 70 -3.86 0.19 -10.80
C VAL A 70 -2.92 -0.51 -11.78
N ALA A 71 -2.41 0.26 -12.74
CA ALA A 71 -1.53 -0.26 -13.79
C ALA A 71 -0.04 -0.23 -13.38
N SER A 72 0.36 0.69 -12.51
CA SER A 72 1.75 0.83 -12.09
C SER A 72 1.88 1.46 -10.70
N ALA A 73 2.96 1.10 -10.01
CA ALA A 73 3.36 1.70 -8.74
C ALA A 73 4.67 2.47 -8.91
N VAL A 74 4.62 3.78 -8.69
CA VAL A 74 5.80 4.65 -8.71
C VAL A 74 6.43 4.64 -7.32
N VAL A 75 7.53 3.90 -7.20
CA VAL A 75 8.26 3.70 -5.95
C VAL A 75 9.54 4.51 -5.95
N GLY A 76 9.66 5.45 -5.01
CA GLY A 76 10.88 6.21 -4.81
C GLY A 76 11.91 5.43 -4.00
N MET A 77 13.15 5.43 -4.45
CA MET A 77 14.29 4.75 -3.82
C MET A 77 15.48 5.70 -3.67
N ARG A 78 16.35 5.42 -2.70
CA ARG A 78 17.54 6.23 -2.36
C ARG A 78 18.84 5.45 -2.46
N ASN A 79 18.78 4.13 -2.54
CA ASN A 79 19.92 3.25 -2.70
C ASN A 79 19.53 2.01 -3.52
N GLU A 80 20.53 1.27 -3.97
CA GLU A 80 20.37 0.09 -4.81
C GLU A 80 19.69 -1.08 -4.08
N GLN A 81 19.93 -1.25 -2.77
CA GLN A 81 19.26 -2.28 -1.99
C GLN A 81 17.73 -2.15 -2.04
N GLN A 82 17.20 -0.92 -2.00
CA GLN A 82 15.75 -0.68 -2.12
C GLN A 82 15.20 -1.05 -3.50
N LEU A 83 16.00 -0.92 -4.55
CA LEU A 83 15.63 -1.40 -5.88
C LEU A 83 15.50 -2.92 -5.87
N GLU A 84 16.53 -3.61 -5.36
CA GLU A 84 16.56 -5.06 -5.26
C GLU A 84 15.39 -5.60 -4.40
N ASP A 85 15.10 -4.98 -3.26
CA ASP A 85 13.98 -5.36 -2.40
C ASP A 85 12.62 -5.24 -3.11
N VAL A 86 12.43 -4.19 -3.91
CA VAL A 86 11.22 -3.98 -4.71
C VAL A 86 11.12 -5.02 -5.83
N LEU A 87 12.20 -5.28 -6.54
CA LEU A 87 12.25 -6.30 -7.61
C LEU A 87 11.98 -7.70 -7.05
N ALA A 88 12.63 -8.06 -5.94
CA ALA A 88 12.40 -9.31 -5.23
C ALA A 88 10.95 -9.43 -4.70
N GLY A 89 10.32 -8.30 -4.35
CA GLY A 89 8.93 -8.25 -3.89
C GLY A 89 7.91 -8.76 -4.92
N PHE A 90 8.23 -8.72 -6.23
CA PHE A 90 7.39 -9.31 -7.28
C PHE A 90 7.52 -10.84 -7.37
N SER A 91 8.62 -11.41 -6.87
CA SER A 91 8.83 -12.86 -6.82
C SER A 91 8.22 -13.49 -5.57
N TYR A 92 7.96 -12.70 -4.53
CA TYR A 92 7.26 -13.14 -3.33
C TYR A 92 5.76 -13.22 -3.61
N ARG A 93 5.04 -14.22 -3.11
CA ARG A 93 3.58 -14.33 -3.30
C ARG A 93 2.87 -14.09 -1.98
N ILE A 94 2.02 -13.06 -1.95
CA ILE A 94 1.14 -12.80 -0.79
C ILE A 94 -0.26 -13.32 -1.13
N GLU A 95 -0.81 -14.15 -0.26
CA GLU A 95 -2.15 -14.68 -0.44
C GLU A 95 -3.20 -13.57 -0.46
N LYS A 96 -4.18 -13.67 -1.38
CA LYS A 96 -5.24 -12.66 -1.53
C LYS A 96 -6.04 -12.47 -0.23
N SER A 97 -6.21 -13.54 0.55
CA SER A 97 -6.87 -13.50 1.86
C SER A 97 -6.09 -12.68 2.89
N VAL A 98 -4.75 -12.71 2.84
CA VAL A 98 -3.86 -11.89 3.67
C VAL A 98 -3.97 -10.43 3.27
N LEU A 99 -3.91 -10.11 1.98
CA LEU A 99 -4.11 -8.75 1.48
C LEU A 99 -5.49 -8.17 1.86
N LYS A 100 -6.53 -9.01 1.83
CA LYS A 100 -7.87 -8.62 2.29
C LYS A 100 -7.89 -8.31 3.80
N LYS A 101 -7.23 -9.13 4.62
CA LYS A 101 -7.09 -8.87 6.07
C LYS A 101 -6.32 -7.58 6.34
N LEU A 102 -5.23 -7.32 5.61
CA LEU A 102 -4.46 -6.08 5.72
C LEU A 102 -5.32 -4.84 5.44
N GLY A 103 -6.18 -4.89 4.41
CA GLY A 103 -7.09 -3.79 4.08
C GLY A 103 -8.15 -3.49 5.14
N ASN A 104 -8.36 -4.40 6.10
CA ASN A 104 -9.31 -4.24 7.20
C ASN A 104 -8.63 -3.84 8.52
N VAL A 105 -7.30 -3.69 8.55
CA VAL A 105 -6.57 -3.33 9.78
C VAL A 105 -6.85 -1.90 10.21
N LEU A 106 -7.08 -1.00 9.25
CA LEU A 106 -7.39 0.40 9.47
C LEU A 106 -8.76 0.73 8.87
N LEU A 107 -9.42 1.76 9.41
CA LEU A 107 -10.63 2.29 8.80
C LEU A 107 -10.28 2.98 7.48
N PRO A 108 -11.04 2.79 6.39
CA PRO A 108 -10.72 3.43 5.13
C PRO A 108 -10.83 4.95 5.19
N GLY A 109 -9.78 5.63 4.75
CA GLY A 109 -9.75 7.09 4.59
C GLY A 109 -10.81 7.61 3.62
N ARG A 110 -11.08 8.91 3.70
CA ARG A 110 -12.06 9.62 2.87
C ARG A 110 -11.50 11.00 2.54
N TYR A 111 -11.58 11.38 1.26
CA TYR A 111 -11.44 12.78 0.90
C TYR A 111 -12.58 13.58 1.53
N GLU A 112 -12.24 14.65 2.26
CA GLU A 112 -13.20 15.57 2.88
C GLU A 112 -13.43 16.82 2.02
N VAL A 113 -12.44 17.19 1.21
CA VAL A 113 -12.45 18.36 0.33
C VAL A 113 -12.49 17.91 -1.13
N HIS A 114 -13.20 18.65 -2.00
CA HIS A 114 -13.31 18.41 -3.44
C HIS A 114 -13.85 17.02 -3.82
N ARG A 115 -14.93 16.60 -3.17
CA ARG A 115 -15.67 15.36 -3.50
C ARG A 115 -16.44 15.45 -4.80
#